data_AF-A0A7C8HVF6-F1
#
_entry.id   AF-A0A7C8HVF6-F1
#
_cell.length_a   1.000
_cell.length_b   1.000
_cell.length_c   1.000
_cell.angle_alpha   90.00
_cell.angle_beta   90.00
_cell.angle_gamma   90.00
#
_symmetry.space_group_name_H-M   'P 1'
#
loop_
_entity.id
_entity.type
_entity.pdbx_description
1 polymer ?
#
loop_
_entity_poly.entity_id
_entity_poly.type
_entity_poly.pdbx_seq_one_letter_code
_entity_poly.pdbx_strand_id
1 'polypeptide(L)'
;MFVGPSGSPWLLTKKGITAENVEQVAKETKDPEVQRMLGVTGTLWSNLGLDKDAPIRIIKMVGNYGNIFDRNLGTNTPLRLERGYNNQWNKGGLIYAPPFR
;
A
#
# COMPACT_ATOMS: atom_id res chain seq x y z
N MET A 1 22.93 6.85 11.68
CA MET A 1 22.71 5.43 11.36
C MET A 1 21.37 5.32 10.65
N PHE A 2 21.34 5.50 9.32
CA PHE A 2 20.12 5.37 8.51
C PHE A 2 20.42 4.32 7.43
N VAL A 3 19.77 3.17 7.56
CA VAL A 3 20.00 2.01 6.69
C VAL A 3 19.43 2.30 5.30
N GLY A 4 20.16 1.85 4.27
CA GLY A 4 20.05 2.21 2.86
C GLY A 4 18.76 1.85 2.12
N PRO A 5 18.76 2.04 0.78
CA PRO A 5 17.57 2.09 -0.06
C PRO A 5 17.07 0.67 -0.36
N SER A 6 16.22 0.10 0.49
CA SER A 6 15.46 -1.08 0.09
C SER A 6 14.07 -1.10 0.71
N GLY A 7 13.12 -0.71 -0.15
CA GLY A 7 11.73 -1.13 -0.05
C GLY A 7 10.85 -0.32 0.89
N SER A 8 9.63 -0.09 0.42
CA SER A 8 8.46 0.55 1.08
C SER A 8 8.54 2.03 1.44
N PRO A 9 7.43 2.73 1.17
CA PRO A 9 6.48 2.89 2.27
C PRO A 9 4.99 2.75 1.92
N TRP A 10 4.57 2.79 0.66
CA TRP A 10 3.19 2.51 0.27
C TRP A 10 3.24 1.75 -1.02
N LEU A 11 3.84 0.56 -0.93
CA LEU A 11 4.19 -0.28 -2.07
C LEU A 11 3.04 -0.36 -3.07
N LEU A 12 1.80 -0.49 -2.58
CA LEU A 12 0.59 -0.43 -3.40
C LEU A 12 0.45 0.88 -4.17
N THR A 13 0.35 2.04 -3.50
CA THR A 13 0.20 3.34 -4.16
C THR A 13 1.39 3.68 -5.07
N LYS A 14 2.62 3.31 -4.66
CA LYS A 14 3.83 3.51 -5.48
C LYS A 14 3.84 2.60 -6.72
N LYS A 15 3.38 1.36 -6.60
CA LYS A 15 3.34 0.37 -7.69
C LYS A 15 2.01 0.39 -8.46
N GLY A 16 1.10 1.31 -8.13
CA GLY A 16 -0.22 1.41 -8.77
C GLY A 16 -1.14 0.22 -8.49
N ILE A 17 -0.97 -0.47 -7.36
CA ILE A 17 -1.84 -1.57 -6.96
C ILE A 17 -3.08 -0.98 -6.30
N THR A 18 -4.24 -1.34 -6.83
CA THR A 18 -5.55 -0.81 -6.46
C THR A 18 -6.52 -1.96 -6.18
N ALA A 19 -7.74 -1.63 -5.77
CA ALA A 19 -8.77 -2.64 -5.54
C ALA A 19 -9.09 -3.46 -6.82
N GLU A 20 -8.93 -2.85 -7.99
CA GLU A 20 -9.27 -3.43 -9.29
C GLU A 20 -8.22 -4.45 -9.78
N ASN A 21 -6.94 -4.25 -9.47
CA ASN A 21 -5.86 -5.09 -10.01
C ASN A 21 -5.15 -5.97 -8.98
N VAL A 22 -5.46 -5.86 -7.68
CA VAL A 22 -4.71 -6.55 -6.61
C VAL A 22 -4.69 -8.08 -6.77
N GLU A 23 -5.75 -8.70 -7.28
CA GLU A 23 -5.79 -10.15 -7.51
C GLU A 23 -4.90 -10.60 -8.67
N GLN A 24 -4.85 -9.80 -9.75
CA GLN A 24 -3.95 -10.05 -10.87
C GLN A 24 -2.51 -9.89 -10.40
N VAL A 25 -2.22 -8.79 -9.70
CA VAL A 25 -0.89 -8.51 -9.16
C VAL A 25 -0.43 -9.63 -8.22
N ALA A 26 -1.30 -10.13 -7.34
CA ALA A 26 -0.97 -11.24 -6.44
C ALA A 26 -0.52 -12.51 -7.18
N LYS A 27 -1.07 -12.77 -8.38
CA LYS A 27 -0.74 -13.95 -9.21
C LYS A 27 0.53 -13.75 -10.04
N GLU A 28 0.76 -12.54 -10.55
CA GLU A 28 1.77 -12.28 -11.59
C GLU A 28 3.05 -11.64 -11.06
N THR A 29 2.99 -10.98 -9.90
CA THR A 29 4.13 -10.21 -9.38
C THR A 29 5.31 -11.11 -9.03
N LYS A 30 6.50 -10.68 -9.47
CA LYS A 30 7.79 -11.28 -9.10
C LYS A 30 8.53 -10.48 -8.04
N ASP A 31 7.97 -9.34 -7.61
CA ASP A 31 8.58 -8.50 -6.59
C ASP A 31 8.38 -9.13 -5.20
N PRO A 32 9.45 -9.60 -4.52
CA PRO A 32 9.32 -10.32 -3.26
C PRO A 32 8.69 -9.49 -2.15
N GLU A 33 8.85 -8.16 -2.19
CA GLU A 33 8.23 -7.26 -1.21
C GLU A 33 6.72 -7.19 -1.42
N VAL A 34 6.26 -7.16 -2.68
CA VAL A 34 4.83 -7.20 -3.02
C VAL A 34 4.23 -8.55 -2.65
N GLN A 35 4.95 -9.65 -2.90
CA GLN A 35 4.48 -10.98 -2.54
C GLN A 35 4.27 -11.14 -1.03
N ARG A 36 5.21 -10.68 -0.20
CA ARG A 36 5.07 -10.71 1.27
C ARG A 36 3.91 -9.84 1.75
N MET A 37 3.83 -8.61 1.25
CA MET A 37 2.76 -7.68 1.59
C MET A 37 1.38 -8.24 1.21
N LEU A 38 1.24 -8.90 0.06
CA LEU A 38 -0.02 -9.52 -0.38
C LEU A 38 -0.26 -10.91 0.22
N GLY A 39 0.63 -11.41 1.08
CA GLY A 39 0.50 -12.72 1.73
C GLY A 39 0.71 -13.92 0.78
N VAL A 40 1.28 -13.70 -0.40
CA VAL A 40 1.66 -14.74 -1.35
C VAL A 40 2.84 -15.57 -0.81
N THR A 41 3.73 -14.93 -0.05
CA THR A 41 4.90 -15.57 0.57
C THR A 41 5.07 -15.16 2.03
N GLY A 42 5.73 -16.00 2.82
CA GLY A 42 6.04 -15.75 4.23
C GLY A 42 4.87 -15.99 5.18
N THR A 43 5.04 -15.59 6.45
CA THR A 43 4.07 -15.82 7.54
C THR A 43 3.60 -14.54 8.21
N LEU A 44 3.91 -13.36 7.64
CA LEU A 44 3.62 -12.06 8.24
C LEU A 44 2.16 -11.94 8.74
N TRP A 45 1.21 -12.27 7.87
CA TRP A 45 -0.22 -12.16 8.20
C TRP A 45 -0.67 -13.20 9.23
N SER A 46 -0.17 -14.43 9.11
CA SER A 46 -0.43 -15.49 10.09
C SER A 46 0.10 -15.14 11.49
N ASN A 47 1.28 -14.52 11.56
CA ASN A 47 1.86 -14.04 12.82
C ASN A 47 1.03 -12.91 13.46
N LEU A 48 0.27 -12.17 12.64
CA LEU A 48 -0.72 -11.18 13.08
C LEU A 48 -2.10 -11.80 13.40
N GLY A 49 -2.23 -13.13 13.34
CA GLY A 49 -3.50 -13.83 13.58
C GLY A 49 -4.50 -13.74 12.43
N LEU A 50 -4.05 -13.35 11.23
CA LEU A 50 -4.87 -13.22 10.04
C LEU A 50 -4.52 -14.32 9.04
N ASP A 51 -5.48 -14.74 8.22
CA ASP A 51 -5.16 -15.63 7.10
C ASP A 51 -4.37 -14.89 6.02
N LYS A 52 -3.63 -15.66 5.21
CA LYS A 52 -2.76 -15.14 4.16
C LYS A 52 -3.47 -14.27 3.11
N ASP A 53 -4.78 -14.41 2.94
CA ASP A 53 -5.55 -13.69 1.91
C ASP A 53 -6.21 -12.40 2.47
N ALA A 54 -6.12 -12.16 3.79
CA ALA A 54 -6.55 -10.93 4.44
C ALA A 54 -6.03 -9.64 3.78
N PRO A 55 -4.73 -9.49 3.43
CA PRO A 55 -4.24 -8.29 2.73
C PRO A 55 -4.97 -8.02 1.42
N ILE A 56 -5.19 -9.05 0.60
CA ILE A 56 -5.90 -8.91 -0.67
C ILE A 56 -7.32 -8.44 -0.41
N ARG A 57 -8.03 -9.02 0.57
CA ARG A 57 -9.39 -8.59 0.93
C ARG A 57 -9.46 -7.15 1.42
N ILE A 58 -8.50 -6.73 2.26
CA ILE A 58 -8.42 -5.35 2.75
C ILE A 58 -8.28 -4.39 1.56
N ILE A 59 -7.34 -4.67 0.66
CA ILE A 59 -7.08 -3.80 -0.49
C ILE A 59 -8.28 -3.75 -1.44
N LYS A 60 -8.96 -4.88 -1.67
CA LYS A 60 -10.20 -4.89 -2.46
C LYS A 60 -11.31 -4.07 -1.83
N MET A 61 -11.41 -4.07 -0.50
CA MET A 61 -12.49 -3.40 0.21
C MET A 61 -12.28 -1.89 0.33
N VAL A 62 -11.07 -1.46 0.70
CA VAL A 62 -10.80 -0.04 0.98
C VAL A 62 -9.96 0.67 -0.08
N GLY A 63 -9.23 -0.07 -0.91
CA GLY A 63 -8.25 0.47 -1.85
C GLY A 63 -6.92 0.82 -1.18
N ASN A 64 -6.00 1.40 -1.94
CA ASN A 64 -4.76 1.92 -1.38
C ASN A 64 -4.98 3.31 -0.74
N TYR A 65 -4.02 3.78 0.05
CA TYR A 65 -4.12 5.08 0.73
C TYR A 65 -4.40 6.26 -0.20
N GLY A 66 -3.80 6.26 -1.39
CA GLY A 66 -4.07 7.26 -2.42
C GLY A 66 -5.55 7.31 -2.76
N ASN A 67 -6.16 6.15 -3.06
CA ASN A 67 -7.58 6.07 -3.38
C ASN A 67 -8.47 6.51 -2.20
N ILE A 68 -8.12 6.10 -0.98
CA ILE A 68 -8.86 6.48 0.22
C ILE A 68 -8.84 8.01 0.40
N PHE A 69 -7.68 8.65 0.25
CA PHE A 69 -7.59 10.10 0.34
C PHE A 69 -8.37 10.77 -0.79
N ASP A 70 -8.20 10.36 -2.04
CA ASP A 70 -8.87 10.99 -3.19
C ASP A 70 -10.39 10.95 -3.08
N ARG A 71 -10.94 9.84 -2.59
CA ARG A 71 -12.37 9.64 -2.37
C ARG A 71 -12.95 10.50 -1.25
N ASN A 72 -12.20 10.72 -0.17
CA ASN A 72 -12.75 11.31 1.06
C ASN A 72 -12.34 12.75 1.30
N LEU A 73 -11.13 13.13 0.89
CA LEU A 73 -10.50 14.42 1.19
C LEU A 73 -10.01 15.17 -0.06
N GLY A 74 -9.78 14.45 -1.16
CA GLY A 74 -9.13 14.98 -2.35
C GLY A 74 -9.85 16.14 -3.02
N THR A 75 -9.21 16.69 -4.06
CA THR A 75 -9.72 17.81 -4.86
C THR A 75 -11.11 17.59 -5.45
N ASN A 76 -11.48 16.32 -5.68
CA ASN A 76 -12.79 15.92 -6.21
C ASN A 76 -13.89 15.82 -5.14
N THR A 77 -13.58 16.10 -3.88
CA THR A 77 -14.52 16.08 -2.76
C THR A 77 -14.92 17.50 -2.37
N PRO A 78 -15.99 17.71 -1.57
CA PRO A 78 -16.34 19.04 -1.07
C PRO A 78 -15.22 19.74 -0.30
N LEU A 79 -14.29 18.98 0.30
CA LEU A 79 -13.15 19.52 1.06
C LEU A 79 -12.03 20.06 0.18
N ARG A 80 -11.93 19.55 -1.06
CA ARG A 80 -10.98 19.98 -2.09
C ARG A 80 -9.51 20.05 -1.63
N LEU A 81 -9.07 19.13 -0.79
CA LEU A 81 -7.72 19.18 -0.25
C LEU A 81 -6.70 18.63 -1.24
N GLU A 82 -5.62 19.37 -1.42
CA GLU A 82 -4.39 18.83 -2.00
C GLU A 82 -3.66 17.92 -1.00
N ARG A 83 -2.84 16.99 -1.51
CA ARG A 83 -2.15 16.01 -0.66
C ARG A 83 -1.22 16.64 0.37
N GLY A 84 -0.48 17.72 0.02
CA GLY A 84 0.44 18.39 0.94
C GLY A 84 1.31 17.42 1.76
N TYR A 85 1.29 17.55 3.08
CA TYR A 85 2.01 16.64 4.00
C TYR A 85 1.50 15.19 3.99
N ASN A 86 0.27 14.95 3.54
CA ASN A 86 -0.29 13.61 3.35
C ASN A 86 0.23 12.93 2.07
N ASN A 87 1.13 13.58 1.32
CA ASN A 87 1.84 12.95 0.23
C ASN A 87 2.89 11.97 0.76
N GLN A 88 3.42 11.14 -0.14
CA GLN A 88 4.56 10.27 0.16
C GLN A 88 5.77 11.10 0.56
N TRP A 89 6.59 10.60 1.49
CA TRP A 89 7.82 11.28 1.90
C TRP A 89 8.76 11.63 0.72
N ASN A 90 8.84 10.74 -0.29
CA ASN A 90 9.64 10.96 -1.50
C ASN A 90 8.98 11.86 -2.55
N LYS A 91 7.76 12.35 -2.27
CA LYS A 91 7.02 13.35 -3.05
C LYS A 91 6.74 14.61 -2.23
N GLY A 92 7.57 14.89 -1.22
CA GLY A 92 7.48 16.10 -0.40
C GLY A 92 6.46 16.05 0.75
N GLY A 93 5.90 14.89 1.06
CA GLY A 93 5.03 14.70 2.23
C GLY A 93 5.74 14.04 3.41
N LEU A 94 4.96 13.49 4.35
CA LEU A 94 5.47 12.87 5.60
C LEU A 94 5.04 11.41 5.75
N ILE A 95 4.19 10.92 4.85
CA ILE A 95 3.59 9.59 4.96
C ILE A 95 4.61 8.52 4.54
N TYR A 96 5.03 7.70 5.52
CA TYR A 96 6.00 6.63 5.40
C TYR A 96 5.49 5.37 6.11
N ALA A 97 5.24 4.25 5.41
CA ALA A 97 5.09 2.96 6.06
C ALA A 97 6.42 2.19 6.14
N PRO A 98 6.59 1.39 7.20
CA PRO A 98 7.73 0.49 7.33
C PRO A 98 7.79 -0.53 6.19
N PRO A 99 9.00 -1.06 5.90
CA PRO A 99 9.20 -2.14 4.94
C PRO A 99 8.57 -3.46 5.39
N PHE A 100 7.87 -4.11 4.46
CA PHE A 100 7.29 -5.44 4.64
C PHE A 100 8.39 -6.51 4.56
N ARG A 101 8.96 -6.85 5.71
CA ARG A 101 10.03 -7.84 5.88
C ARG A 101 9.58 -8.96 6.79
#